data_AF-A0A7C2VLV3-F1
#
_entry.id   AF-A0A7C2VLV3-F1
#
_cell.length_a   1.000
_cell.length_b   1.000
_cell.length_c   1.000
_cell.angle_alpha   90.00
_cell.angle_beta   90.00
_cell.angle_gamma   90.00
#
_symmetry.space_group_name_H-M   'P 1'
#
loop_
_entity.id
_entity.type
_entity.pdbx_description
1 polymer ?
#
loop_
_entity_poly.entity_id
_entity_poly.type
_entity_poly.pdbx_seq_one_letter_code
_entity_poly.pdbx_strand_id
1 'polypeptide(L)' 'MRYNGQPVLVMGEVVEGSDILGAGYYILRDARDKENLAVITGSGAPPVGTLVQVFGVYNRLANLQGQMVDCLVKIERKKR' A
#
# COMPACT_ATOMS: atom_id res chain seq x y z
N MET A 1 0.96 -5.88 -14.60
CA MET A 1 2.35 -5.68 -15.09
C MET A 1 2.70 -4.23 -15.41
N ARG A 2 1.75 -3.37 -15.84
CA ARG A 2 2.04 -2.04 -16.40
C ARG A 2 2.74 -1.04 -15.45
N TYR A 3 2.67 -1.25 -14.13
CA TYR A 3 3.14 -0.28 -13.13
C TYR A 3 4.27 -0.80 -12.22
N ASN A 4 4.82 -1.99 -12.47
CA ASN A 4 5.88 -2.55 -11.62
C ASN A 4 7.13 -1.66 -11.63
N GLY A 5 7.60 -1.25 -10.45
CA GLY A 5 8.71 -0.32 -10.26
C GLY A 5 8.38 1.14 -10.54
N GLN A 6 7.12 1.49 -10.85
CA GLN A 6 6.73 2.86 -11.18
C GLN A 6 6.09 3.58 -9.99
N PRO A 7 6.31 4.91 -9.85
CA PRO A 7 5.58 5.71 -8.88
C PRO A 7 4.12 5.86 -9.32
N VAL A 8 3.20 5.58 -8.39
CA VAL A 8 1.76 5.67 -8.60
C VAL A 8 1.09 6.37 -7.42
N LEU A 9 -0.09 6.92 -7.66
CA LEU A 9 -0.95 7.50 -6.64
C LEU A 9 -2.22 6.65 -6.55
N VAL A 10 -2.45 6.04 -5.39
CA VAL A 10 -3.61 5.15 -5.15
C VAL A 10 -4.44 5.73 -4.02
N MET A 11 -5.77 5.65 -4.15
CA MET A 11 -6.71 6.04 -3.09
C MET A 11 -7.58 4.84 -2.73
N GLY A 12 -7.80 4.63 -1.45
CA GLY A 12 -8.64 3.52 -1.00
C GLY A 12 -8.92 3.57 0.49
N GLU A 13 -9.66 2.57 0.95
CA GLU A 13 -9.99 2.38 2.36
C GLU A 13 -9.01 1.39 2.99
N VAL A 14 -8.53 1.70 4.19
CA VAL A 14 -7.71 0.78 4.98
C VAL A 14 -8.61 -0.30 5.57
N VAL A 15 -8.42 -1.55 5.18
CA VAL A 15 -9.26 -2.68 5.64
C VAL A 15 -8.57 -3.54 6.70
N GLU A 16 -7.23 -3.51 6.73
CA GLU A 16 -6.39 -4.20 7.72
C GLU A 16 -5.13 -3.37 7.96
N GLY A 17 -4.55 -3.39 9.16
CA GLY A 17 -3.37 -2.60 9.49
C GLY A 17 -2.63 -3.11 10.73
N SER A 18 -1.30 -2.99 10.72
CA SER A 18 -0.42 -3.31 11.84
C SER A 18 0.86 -2.49 11.76
N ASP A 19 1.44 -2.19 12.91
CA ASP A 19 2.76 -1.59 13.02
C ASP A 19 3.78 -2.66 13.44
N ILE A 20 4.81 -2.84 12.63
CA ILE A 20 5.88 -3.82 12.87
C ILE A 20 7.22 -3.10 12.81
N LEU A 21 7.98 -3.14 13.91
CA LEU A 21 9.33 -2.56 14.00
C LEU A 21 9.42 -1.08 13.56
N GLY A 22 8.38 -0.29 13.82
CA GLY A 22 8.31 1.13 13.46
C GLY A 22 7.92 1.41 12.01
N ALA A 23 7.64 0.39 11.21
CA ALA A 23 7.01 0.52 9.90
C ALA A 23 5.53 0.13 9.96
N GLY A 24 4.70 0.88 9.26
CA GLY A 24 3.28 0.58 9.09
C GLY A 24 3.07 -0.35 7.90
N TYR A 25 2.27 -1.38 8.13
CA TYR A 25 1.83 -2.34 7.13
C TYR A 25 0.31 -2.36 7.11
N TYR A 26 -0.31 -2.10 5.97
CA TYR A 26 -1.77 -2.09 5.88
C TYR A 26 -2.27 -2.51 4.51
N ILE A 27 -3.49 -3.04 4.46
CA ILE A 27 -4.17 -3.38 3.22
C ILE A 27 -5.09 -2.23 2.85
N LEU A 28 -4.86 -1.69 1.66
CA LEU A 28 -5.68 -0.67 1.04
C LEU A 28 -6.60 -1.33 0.01
N ARG A 29 -7.91 -1.16 0.15
CA ARG A 29 -8.88 -1.58 -0.86
C ARG A 29 -9.19 -0.41 -1.78
N ASP A 30 -8.86 -0.54 -3.07
CA ASP A 30 -9.17 0.50 -4.06
C ASP A 30 -10.70 0.68 -4.15
N ALA A 31 -11.15 1.94 -4.09
CA ALA A 31 -12.55 2.30 -4.16
C ALA A 31 -13.19 1.97 -5.52
N ARG A 32 -12.41 1.86 -6.60
CA ARG A 32 -12.91 1.61 -7.97
C ARG A 32 -13.04 0.12 -8.28
N ASP A 33 -11.96 -0.62 -8.12
CA ASP A 33 -11.87 -2.00 -8.62
C ASP A 33 -11.92 -3.05 -7.50
N LYS A 34 -12.07 -2.63 -6.23
CA LYS A 34 -12.09 -3.48 -5.03
C LYS A 34 -10.85 -4.39 -4.87
N GLU A 35 -9.78 -4.10 -5.60
CA GLU A 35 -8.51 -4.81 -5.44
C GLU A 35 -7.86 -4.42 -4.11
N ASN A 36 -7.25 -5.40 -3.44
CA ASN A 36 -6.50 -5.20 -2.21
C ASN A 36 -5.02 -4.98 -2.56
N LEU A 37 -4.43 -3.93 -2.01
CA LEU A 37 -3.04 -3.57 -2.19
C LEU A 37 -2.36 -3.48 -0.83
N ALA A 38 -1.26 -4.21 -0.64
CA ALA A 38 -0.47 -4.09 0.57
C ALA A 38 0.34 -2.78 0.53
N VAL A 39 0.36 -2.01 1.60
CA VAL A 39 1.11 -0.75 1.69
C VAL A 39 2.11 -0.85 2.83
N ILE A 40 3.35 -0.41 2.54
CA ILE A 40 4.43 -0.30 3.51
C ILE A 40 4.80 1.17 3.65
N THR A 41 4.86 1.66 4.88
CA THR A 41 5.14 3.08 5.20
C THR A 41 6.05 3.19 6.43
N GLY A 42 6.86 4.26 6.52
CA GLY A 42 7.65 4.55 7.73
C GLY A 42 6.85 5.29 8.82
N SER A 43 5.71 5.87 8.45
CA SER A 43 4.88 6.70 9.34
C SER A 43 3.80 5.95 10.15
N GLY A 44 3.88 4.63 10.26
CA GLY A 44 2.85 3.79 10.89
C GLY A 44 1.58 3.56 10.04
N ALA A 45 0.80 2.54 10.39
CA ALA A 45 -0.42 2.15 9.71
C ALA A 45 -1.60 3.06 10.12
N PRO A 46 -2.37 3.61 9.17
CA PRO A 46 -3.59 4.35 9.50
C PRO A 46 -4.65 3.42 10.13
N PRO A 47 -5.64 3.97 10.87
CA PRO A 47 -6.73 3.18 11.42
C PRO A 47 -7.57 2.48 10.34
N VAL A 48 -8.06 1.28 10.63
CA VAL A 48 -9.02 0.55 9.77
C VAL A 48 -10.29 1.39 9.59
N GLY A 49 -10.83 1.41 8.36
CA GLY A 49 -11.95 2.25 7.93
C GLY A 49 -11.55 3.63 7.42
N THR A 50 -10.26 4.01 7.52
CA THR A 50 -9.79 5.32 7.06
C THR A 50 -9.61 5.32 5.54
N LEU A 51 -10.15 6.34 4.87
CA LEU A 51 -9.82 6.64 3.48
C LEU A 51 -8.48 7.36 3.40
N VAL A 52 -7.53 6.80 2.66
CA VAL A 52 -6.19 7.38 2.49
C VAL A 52 -5.81 7.46 1.02
N GLN A 53 -4.96 8.44 0.71
CA GLN A 53 -4.29 8.55 -0.58
C GLN A 53 -2.79 8.31 -0.38
N VAL A 54 -2.24 7.34 -1.10
CA VAL A 54 -0.86 6.89 -0.97
C VAL A 54 -0.12 7.15 -2.28
N PHE A 55 0.93 7.96 -2.21
CA PHE A 55 1.92 8.09 -3.27
C PHE A 55 3.09 7.16 -2.96
N GLY A 56 3.37 6.21 -3.85
CA GLY A 56 4.38 5.19 -3.61
C GLY A 56 4.87 4.51 -4.88
N VAL A 57 5.89 3.66 -4.74
CA VAL A 57 6.37 2.80 -5.83
C VAL A 57 5.63 1.48 -5.76
N TYR A 58 4.91 1.14 -6.84
CA TYR A 58 4.19 -0.12 -6.93
C TYR A 58 5.17 -1.23 -7.29
N ASN A 59 5.18 -2.32 -6.52
CA ASN A 59 6.02 -3.48 -6.75
C ASN A 59 5.18 -4.75 -6.68
N ARG A 60 5.36 -5.62 -7.68
CA ARG A 60 4.85 -6.99 -7.64
C ARG A 60 5.90 -7.86 -6.98
N LEU A 61 5.60 -8.38 -5.79
CA LEU A 61 6.58 -9.09 -4.97
C LEU A 61 6.68 -10.57 -5.35
N ALA A 62 5.55 -11.27 -5.39
CA ALA A 62 5.53 -12.71 -5.65
C ALA A 62 4.17 -13.20 -6.13
N ASN A 63 4.16 -14.32 -6.85
CA ASN A 63 2.97 -15.13 -7.08
C ASN A 63 3.02 -16.34 -6.14
N LEU A 64 2.17 -16.35 -5.12
CA LEU A 64 2.06 -17.44 -4.14
C LEU A 64 0.76 -18.18 -4.40
N GLN A 65 0.86 -19.46 -4.78
CA GLN A 65 -0.30 -20.35 -4.98
C GLN A 65 -1.36 -19.79 -5.95
N GLY A 66 -0.94 -19.04 -6.98
CA GLY A 66 -1.85 -18.43 -7.96
C GLY A 66 -2.40 -17.06 -7.56
N GLN A 67 -2.10 -16.58 -6.35
CA GLN A 67 -2.39 -15.22 -5.92
C GLN A 67 -1.16 -14.34 -6.07
N MET A 68 -1.31 -13.22 -6.79
CA MET A 68 -0.25 -12.22 -6.87
C MET A 68 -0.31 -11.30 -5.66
N VAL A 69 0.83 -11.13 -5.00
CA VAL A 69 1.03 -10.17 -3.93
C VAL A 69 1.64 -8.92 -4.56
N ASP A 70 0.81 -7.89 -4.64
CA ASP A 70 1.22 -6.55 -5.07
C ASP A 70 1.38 -5.65 -3.83
N CYS A 71 2.42 -4.81 -3.82
CA CYS A 71 2.67 -3.87 -2.75
C CYS A 71 2.95 -2.45 -3.24
N LEU A 72 2.72 -1.48 -2.36
CA LEU A 72 3.02 -0.08 -2.57
C LEU A 72 3.94 0.38 -1.44
N VAL A 73 5.17 0.75 -1.77
CA VAL A 73 6.10 1.36 -0.82
C VAL A 73 5.90 2.86 -0.87
N LYS A 74 5.36 3.45 0.20
CA LYS A 74 5.07 4.88 0.27
C LYS A 74 6.36 5.69 0.16
N ILE A 75 6.35 6.70 -0.70
CA ILE A 75 7.44 7.68 -0.78
C ILE A 75 7.17 8.74 0.28
N GLU A 76 7.97 8.76 1.34
CA GLU A 76 7.86 9.79 2.36
C GLU A 76 8.49 11.11 1.89
N ARG A 77 7.71 12.19 1.95
CA ARG A 77 8.28 13.53 1.80
C ARG A 77 9.11 13.84 3.04
N LYS A 78 10.43 13.97 2.89
CA LYS A 78 11.25 14.64 3.91
C LYS A 78 10.73 16.07 4.06
N LYS A 79 10.18 16.40 5.24
CA LYS A 79 9.96 17.80 5.62
C LYS A 79 11.34 18.47 5.62
N ARG A 80 11.51 19.46 4.75
CA ARG A 80 12.66 20.38 4.79
C ARG A 80 12.50 21.33 5.97
#